data_AF-A0A7W4H2L2-F1
#
_entry.id   AF-A0A7W4H2L2-F1
#
_cell.length_a   1.000
_cell.length_b   1.000
_cell.length_c   1.000
_cell.angle_alpha   90.00
_cell.angle_beta   90.00
_cell.angle_gamma   90.00
#
_symmetry.space_group_name_H-M   'P 1'
#
loop_
_entity.id
_entity.type
_entity.pdbx_description
1 polymer ?
#
loop_
_entity_poly.entity_id
_entity_poly.type
_entity_poly.pdbx_seq_one_letter_code
_entity_poly.pdbx_strand_id
1 'polypeptide(L)'
;MSVGRYLWSAFNARPLGMPLPPNWLALAAVGLLGAFISPGFWVLGAGLELAYLGLLASSKRFRNAVDAGEVRVDPAEQRYENTLALLGDSQRQRQQRIEGRAREVLQLLSRSPLMASHADSLEQLVWLNLRLLVAGQALSVVVDTAAADSAELQRQEEQIDQRLAASDLGDELRRSLEQQKQVIDARQAAHAEGLRRKEHVDAELARIDQQIALIREQTLLATDEEQIGTALNALTSSFNEASRWLNDQRDLLGVLELNEQQSLPRYVLQEGGKPAAREAVKH
;
A
#
# COMPACT_ATOMS: atom_id res chain seq x y z
N MET A 1 -17.88 -25.25 11.12
CA MET A 1 -18.38 -24.43 9.99
C MET A 1 -19.70 -25.03 9.53
N SER A 2 -20.78 -24.26 9.43
CA SER A 2 -22.15 -24.81 9.32
C SER A 2 -22.56 -25.15 7.89
N VAL A 3 -23.27 -26.27 7.71
CA VAL A 3 -23.87 -26.72 6.44
C VAL A 3 -24.76 -25.64 5.81
N GLY A 4 -25.43 -24.83 6.64
CA GLY A 4 -26.26 -23.71 6.20
C GLY A 4 -25.49 -22.63 5.43
N ARG A 5 -24.19 -22.42 5.73
CA ARG A 5 -23.35 -21.45 5.01
C ARG A 5 -23.13 -21.86 3.56
N TYR A 6 -22.79 -23.13 3.31
CA TYR A 6 -22.57 -23.63 1.95
C TYR A 6 -23.86 -23.64 1.12
N LEU A 7 -24.99 -23.96 1.75
CA LEU A 7 -26.31 -23.89 1.11
C LEU A 7 -26.67 -22.46 0.69
N TRP A 8 -26.44 -21.48 1.57
CA TRP A 8 -26.69 -20.06 1.27
C TRP A 8 -25.77 -19.54 0.15
N SER A 9 -24.48 -19.86 0.20
CA SER A 9 -23.53 -19.49 -0.86
C SER A 9 -23.84 -20.17 -2.19
N ALA A 10 -24.33 -21.41 -2.19
CA ALA A 10 -24.80 -22.12 -3.39
C ALA A 10 -26.04 -21.46 -3.98
N PHE A 11 -26.97 -21.03 -3.13
CA PHE A 11 -28.20 -20.38 -3.54
C PHE A 11 -27.95 -19.00 -4.18
N ASN A 12 -27.00 -18.23 -3.63
CA ASN A 12 -26.66 -16.90 -4.13
C ASN A 12 -25.49 -16.88 -5.14
N ALA A 13 -25.06 -18.04 -5.63
CA ALA A 13 -23.97 -18.13 -6.60
C ALA A 13 -24.33 -17.44 -7.92
N ARG A 14 -23.42 -16.61 -8.43
CA ARG A 14 -23.57 -15.88 -9.70
C ARG A 14 -22.58 -16.40 -10.74
N PRO A 15 -22.89 -17.50 -11.45
CA PRO A 15 -22.04 -17.95 -12.54
C PRO A 15 -22.07 -16.92 -13.68
N LEU A 16 -20.94 -16.73 -14.36
CA LEU A 16 -20.84 -16.01 -15.64
C LEU A 16 -21.19 -14.51 -15.62
N GLY A 17 -21.02 -13.82 -14.49
CA GLY A 17 -21.17 -12.35 -14.42
C GLY A 17 -22.62 -11.84 -14.48
N MET A 18 -23.61 -12.71 -14.22
CA MET A 18 -25.03 -12.34 -14.21
C MET A 18 -25.38 -11.39 -13.04
N PRO A 19 -26.23 -10.36 -13.27
CA PRO A 19 -26.60 -9.38 -12.24
C PRO A 19 -27.51 -9.98 -11.14
N LEU A 20 -28.26 -11.04 -11.45
CA LEU A 20 -29.16 -11.75 -10.54
C LEU A 20 -28.79 -13.24 -10.50
N PRO A 21 -28.82 -13.91 -9.32
CA PRO A 21 -28.53 -15.32 -9.23
C PRO A 21 -29.61 -16.16 -9.96
N PRO A 22 -29.23 -17.19 -10.74
CA PRO A 22 -30.18 -18.01 -11.50
C PRO A 22 -31.27 -18.69 -10.64
N ASN A 23 -30.96 -19.04 -9.39
CA ASN A 23 -31.90 -19.71 -8.50
C ASN A 23 -33.12 -18.83 -8.15
N TRP A 24 -32.94 -17.51 -8.04
CA TRP A 24 -34.04 -16.57 -7.84
C TRP A 24 -34.98 -16.49 -9.05
N LEU A 25 -34.43 -16.59 -10.27
CA LEU A 25 -35.22 -16.64 -11.50
C LEU A 25 -35.96 -17.98 -11.61
N ALA A 26 -35.32 -19.09 -11.22
CA ALA A 26 -35.94 -20.41 -11.17
C ALA A 26 -37.11 -20.45 -10.17
N LEU A 27 -36.95 -19.88 -8.97
CA LEU A 27 -38.02 -19.75 -7.99
C LEU A 27 -39.19 -18.89 -8.50
N ALA A 28 -38.91 -17.76 -9.15
CA ALA A 28 -39.95 -16.92 -9.74
C ALA A 28 -40.71 -17.66 -10.86
N ALA A 29 -40.00 -18.39 -11.72
CA ALA A 29 -40.59 -19.19 -12.79
C ALA A 29 -41.45 -20.34 -12.25
N VAL A 30 -40.96 -21.10 -11.26
CA VAL A 30 -41.70 -22.18 -10.60
C VAL A 30 -42.92 -21.65 -9.85
N GLY A 31 -42.79 -20.50 -9.19
CA GLY A 31 -43.88 -19.83 -8.49
C GLY A 31 -45.02 -19.46 -9.45
N LEU A 32 -44.69 -18.87 -10.60
CA LEU A 32 -45.65 -18.54 -11.66
C LEU A 32 -46.28 -19.79 -12.27
N LEU A 33 -45.48 -20.81 -12.61
CA LEU A 33 -46.00 -22.06 -13.18
C LEU A 33 -46.96 -22.77 -12.22
N GLY A 34 -46.67 -22.78 -10.92
CA GLY A 34 -47.56 -23.39 -9.95
C GLY A 34 -48.84 -22.59 -9.67
N ALA A 35 -48.79 -21.26 -9.79
CA ALA A 35 -49.96 -20.39 -9.65
C ALA A 35 -50.92 -20.47 -10.85
N PHE A 36 -50.40 -20.61 -12.08
CA PHE A 36 -51.21 -20.54 -13.30
C PHE A 36 -51.52 -21.91 -13.94
N ILE A 37 -50.78 -22.97 -13.61
CA ILE A 37 -50.95 -24.29 -14.25
C ILE A 37 -51.38 -25.35 -13.23
N SER A 38 -50.61 -25.56 -12.17
CA SER A 38 -50.95 -26.55 -11.13
C SER A 38 -50.11 -26.37 -9.86
N PRO A 39 -50.71 -26.40 -8.66
CA PRO A 39 -49.97 -26.29 -7.39
C PRO A 39 -48.88 -27.38 -7.19
N GLY A 40 -48.97 -28.50 -7.92
CA GLY A 40 -47.96 -29.57 -7.87
C GLY A 40 -46.56 -29.12 -8.32
N PHE A 41 -46.46 -28.08 -9.15
CA PHE A 41 -45.18 -27.53 -9.58
C PHE A 41 -44.40 -26.86 -8.43
N TRP A 42 -45.08 -26.35 -7.39
CA TRP A 42 -44.40 -25.79 -6.23
C TRP A 42 -43.62 -26.86 -5.46
N VAL A 43 -44.23 -28.04 -5.24
CA VAL A 43 -43.57 -29.16 -4.54
C VAL A 43 -42.44 -29.74 -5.39
N LEU A 44 -42.67 -29.89 -6.69
CA LEU A 44 -41.67 -30.44 -7.60
C LEU A 44 -40.47 -29.49 -7.76
N GLY A 45 -40.69 -28.20 -7.92
CA GLY A 45 -39.63 -27.20 -8.02
C GLY A 45 -38.85 -27.04 -6.72
N ALA A 46 -39.53 -26.98 -5.57
CA ALA A 46 -38.86 -26.92 -4.26
C ALA A 46 -38.02 -28.17 -3.99
N GLY A 47 -38.52 -29.35 -4.34
CA GLY A 47 -37.78 -30.61 -4.21
C GLY A 47 -36.54 -30.67 -5.10
N LEU A 48 -36.67 -30.23 -6.36
CA LEU A 48 -35.58 -30.23 -7.33
C LEU A 48 -34.49 -29.21 -6.95
N GLU A 49 -34.88 -28.04 -6.45
CA GLU A 49 -33.96 -27.01 -5.99
C GLU A 49 -33.21 -27.45 -4.72
N LEU A 50 -33.89 -28.05 -3.74
CA LEU A 50 -33.23 -28.60 -2.56
C LEU A 50 -32.25 -29.73 -2.90
N ALA A 51 -32.62 -30.61 -3.84
CA ALA A 51 -31.73 -31.67 -4.32
C ALA A 51 -30.50 -31.09 -5.03
N TYR A 52 -30.70 -30.08 -5.88
CA TYR A 52 -29.62 -29.39 -6.59
C TYR A 52 -28.66 -28.67 -5.63
N LEU A 53 -29.18 -27.90 -4.68
CA LEU A 53 -28.39 -27.19 -3.68
C LEU A 53 -27.64 -28.15 -2.75
N GLY A 54 -28.26 -29.26 -2.36
CA GLY A 54 -27.62 -30.30 -1.57
C GLY A 54 -26.45 -30.96 -2.32
N LEU A 55 -26.61 -31.26 -3.60
CA LEU A 55 -25.54 -31.77 -4.46
C LEU A 55 -24.41 -30.76 -4.65
N LEU A 56 -24.75 -29.48 -4.87
CA LEU A 56 -23.75 -28.44 -5.10
C LEU A 56 -22.94 -28.14 -3.82
N ALA A 57 -23.62 -28.01 -2.68
CA ALA A 57 -23.01 -27.75 -1.37
C ALA A 57 -22.18 -28.95 -0.85
N SER A 58 -22.48 -30.18 -1.27
CA SER A 58 -21.70 -31.36 -0.91
C SER A 58 -20.46 -31.57 -1.79
N SER A 59 -20.36 -30.89 -2.94
CA SER A 59 -19.18 -31.03 -3.81
C SER A 59 -17.93 -30.43 -3.15
N LYS A 60 -16.82 -31.17 -3.16
CA LYS A 60 -15.53 -30.70 -2.60
C LYS A 60 -15.00 -29.47 -3.34
N ARG A 61 -15.20 -29.42 -4.67
CA ARG A 61 -14.74 -28.30 -5.52
C ARG A 61 -15.46 -27.00 -5.20
N PHE A 62 -16.78 -27.04 -4.96
CA PHE A 62 -17.55 -25.86 -4.57
C PHE A 62 -17.17 -25.38 -3.18
N ARG A 63 -17.05 -26.30 -2.20
CA ARG A 63 -16.59 -25.95 -0.85
C ARG A 63 -15.20 -25.33 -0.88
N ASN A 64 -14.26 -25.90 -1.63
CA ASN A 64 -12.93 -25.34 -1.79
C ASN A 64 -12.94 -23.97 -2.47
N ALA A 65 -13.83 -23.72 -3.44
CA ALA A 65 -13.97 -22.41 -4.10
C ALA A 65 -14.59 -21.36 -3.17
N VAL A 66 -15.58 -21.74 -2.35
CA VAL A 66 -16.17 -20.87 -1.32
C VAL A 66 -15.17 -20.59 -0.21
N ASP A 67 -14.44 -21.61 0.24
CA ASP A 67 -13.42 -21.48 1.28
C ASP A 67 -12.17 -20.74 0.78
N ALA A 68 -11.81 -20.84 -0.51
CA ALA A 68 -10.75 -20.05 -1.14
C ALA A 68 -11.17 -18.59 -1.39
N GLY A 69 -12.44 -18.35 -1.76
CA GLY A 69 -13.01 -17.00 -1.90
C GLY A 69 -13.23 -16.28 -0.56
N GLU A 70 -13.29 -17.03 0.55
CA GLU A 70 -13.40 -16.52 1.92
C GLU A 70 -12.07 -16.48 2.69
N VAL A 71 -10.92 -16.73 2.04
CA VAL A 71 -9.63 -16.25 2.61
C VAL A 71 -9.70 -14.73 2.58
N ARG A 72 -10.25 -14.18 3.66
CA ARG A 72 -10.42 -12.76 3.91
C ARG A 72 -9.01 -12.21 4.09
N VAL A 73 -8.34 -11.94 2.98
CA VAL A 73 -7.05 -11.24 2.98
C VAL A 73 -7.28 -9.95 3.75
N ASP A 74 -6.53 -9.78 4.82
CA ASP A 74 -6.62 -8.56 5.63
C ASP A 74 -6.36 -7.37 4.68
N PRO A 75 -7.27 -6.39 4.57
CA PRO A 75 -7.04 -5.22 3.75
C PRO A 75 -5.71 -4.52 4.07
N ALA A 76 -5.23 -4.61 5.31
CA ALA A 76 -3.91 -4.12 5.71
C ALA A 76 -2.76 -4.91 5.06
N GLU A 77 -2.85 -6.24 5.03
CA GLU A 77 -1.88 -7.13 4.36
C GLU A 77 -1.80 -6.82 2.87
N GLN A 78 -2.94 -6.75 2.20
CA GLN A 78 -2.94 -6.51 0.75
C GLN A 78 -2.33 -5.15 0.39
N ARG A 79 -2.58 -4.11 1.18
CA ARG A 79 -2.00 -2.77 0.97
C ARG A 79 -0.50 -2.75 1.23
N TYR A 80 -0.05 -3.37 2.32
CA TYR A 80 1.36 -3.47 2.63
C TYR A 80 2.12 -4.19 1.50
N GLU A 81 1.60 -5.34 1.05
CA GLU A 81 2.21 -6.11 -0.05
C GLU A 81 2.20 -5.33 -1.37
N ASN A 82 1.10 -4.63 -1.70
CA ASN A 82 1.05 -3.77 -2.88
C ASN A 82 2.08 -2.63 -2.81
N THR A 83 2.27 -2.04 -1.63
CA THR A 83 3.25 -0.96 -1.41
C THR A 83 4.67 -1.49 -1.50
N LEU A 84 4.93 -2.67 -0.93
CA LEU A 84 6.22 -3.36 -1.00
C LEU A 84 6.57 -3.80 -2.43
N ALA A 85 5.56 -4.12 -3.25
CA ALA A 85 5.74 -4.47 -4.66
C ALA A 85 6.23 -3.30 -5.52
N LEU A 86 6.01 -2.04 -5.10
CA LEU A 86 6.54 -0.85 -5.77
C LEU A 86 8.05 -0.68 -5.56
N LEU A 87 8.63 -1.37 -4.57
CA LEU A 87 10.04 -1.28 -4.24
C LEU A 87 10.87 -2.33 -4.99
N GLY A 88 12.08 -1.91 -5.41
CA GLY A 88 13.11 -2.83 -5.89
C GLY A 88 13.73 -3.66 -4.76
N ASP A 89 14.54 -4.67 -5.11
CA ASP A 89 15.10 -5.63 -4.15
C ASP A 89 15.91 -5.00 -3.03
N SER A 90 16.74 -4.00 -3.34
CA SER A 90 17.57 -3.30 -2.34
C SER A 90 16.71 -2.56 -1.30
N GLN A 91 15.64 -1.90 -1.74
CA GLN A 91 14.73 -1.17 -0.86
C GLN A 91 13.86 -2.11 -0.05
N ARG A 92 13.42 -3.23 -0.63
CA ARG A 92 12.74 -4.31 0.11
C ARG A 92 13.62 -4.89 1.22
N GLN A 93 14.90 -5.15 0.94
CA GLN A 93 15.84 -5.60 1.97
C GLN A 93 16.04 -4.55 3.06
N ARG A 94 16.06 -3.27 2.70
CA ARG A 94 16.15 -2.17 3.67
C ARG A 94 14.94 -2.14 4.60
N GLN A 95 13.73 -2.26 4.06
CA GLN A 95 12.50 -2.39 4.83
C GLN A 95 12.53 -3.63 5.76
N GLN A 96 12.94 -4.79 5.25
CA GLN A 96 13.01 -6.00 6.06
C GLN A 96 14.00 -5.88 7.24
N ARG A 97 15.11 -5.16 7.06
CA ARG A 97 16.06 -4.87 8.14
C ARG A 97 15.43 -4.01 9.23
N ILE A 98 14.67 -2.98 8.85
CA ILE A 98 14.04 -2.09 9.82
C ILE A 98 12.93 -2.82 10.59
N GLU A 99 12.16 -3.66 9.91
CA GLU A 99 11.15 -4.52 10.52
C GLU A 99 11.76 -5.51 11.51
N GLY A 100 12.89 -6.13 11.16
CA GLY A 100 13.61 -7.02 12.06
C GLY A 100 14.05 -6.31 13.35
N ARG A 101 14.67 -5.14 13.22
CA ARG A 101 15.10 -4.33 14.38
C ARG A 101 13.91 -3.87 15.23
N ALA A 102 12.82 -3.43 14.59
CA ALA A 102 11.60 -3.04 15.28
C ALA A 102 10.99 -4.22 16.05
N ARG A 103 11.03 -5.43 15.47
CA ARG A 103 10.59 -6.66 16.15
C ARG A 103 11.37 -6.92 17.43
N GLU A 104 12.70 -6.84 17.36
CA GLU A 104 13.57 -7.02 18.52
C GLU A 104 13.25 -6.01 19.63
N VAL A 105 13.09 -4.73 19.27
CA VAL A 105 12.70 -3.68 20.23
C VAL A 105 11.33 -3.98 20.85
N LEU A 106 10.33 -4.35 20.05
CA LEU A 106 8.98 -4.65 20.52
C LEU A 106 8.94 -5.83 21.49
N GLN A 107 9.72 -6.89 21.22
CA GLN A 107 9.84 -8.04 22.12
C GLN A 107 10.42 -7.66 23.49
N LEU A 108 11.37 -6.73 23.51
CA LEU A 108 11.96 -6.25 24.75
C LEU A 108 11.00 -5.34 25.52
N LEU A 109 10.31 -4.42 24.83
CA LEU A 109 9.34 -3.50 25.42
C LEU A 109 8.08 -4.21 25.95
N SER A 110 7.61 -5.25 25.27
CA SER A 110 6.41 -6.01 25.68
C SER A 110 6.53 -6.75 27.01
N ARG A 111 7.75 -6.83 27.58
CA ARG A 111 7.99 -7.36 28.93
C ARG A 111 7.52 -6.42 30.04
N SER A 112 7.32 -5.13 29.75
CA SER A 112 6.83 -4.12 30.70
C SER A 112 5.47 -3.55 30.27
N PRO A 113 4.41 -3.62 31.11
CA PRO A 113 3.09 -3.09 30.78
C PRO A 113 3.05 -1.58 30.51
N LEU A 114 3.94 -0.81 31.16
CA LEU A 114 4.06 0.64 30.95
C LEU A 114 4.60 0.98 29.56
N MET A 115 5.33 0.06 28.93
CA MET A 115 5.94 0.26 27.61
C MET A 115 5.05 -0.20 26.46
N ALA A 116 3.88 -0.78 26.74
CA ALA A 116 2.95 -1.27 25.72
C ALA A 116 2.34 -0.14 24.88
N SER A 117 2.16 1.07 25.44
CA SER A 117 1.67 2.25 24.71
C SER A 117 2.63 2.72 23.61
N HIS A 118 3.89 2.31 23.68
CA HIS A 118 4.94 2.69 22.73
C HIS A 118 5.04 1.75 21.53
N ALA A 119 4.39 0.58 21.58
CA ALA A 119 4.32 -0.38 20.48
C ALA A 119 3.71 0.24 19.20
N ASP A 120 2.62 0.98 19.36
CA ASP A 120 1.90 1.62 18.25
C ASP A 120 2.77 2.67 17.55
N SER A 121 3.63 3.38 18.29
CA SER A 121 4.55 4.38 17.72
C SER A 121 5.62 3.73 16.84
N LEU A 122 6.11 2.55 17.24
CA LEU A 122 7.07 1.79 16.45
C LEU A 122 6.43 1.20 15.19
N GLU A 123 5.17 0.78 15.27
CA GLU A 123 4.40 0.34 14.11
C GLU A 123 4.24 1.47 13.09
N GLN A 124 3.82 2.65 13.56
CA GLN A 124 3.66 3.83 12.72
C GLN A 124 4.96 4.26 12.05
N LEU A 125 6.10 4.16 12.74
CA LEU A 125 7.41 4.41 12.15
C LEU A 125 7.76 3.46 11.02
N VAL A 126 7.58 2.15 11.22
CA VAL A 126 7.93 1.15 10.22
C VAL A 126 7.07 1.34 8.96
N TRP A 127 5.81 1.73 9.15
CA TRP A 127 4.94 2.15 8.05
C TRP A 127 5.42 3.43 7.37
N LEU A 128 5.81 4.46 8.13
CA LEU A 128 6.37 5.70 7.57
C LEU A 128 7.64 5.42 6.77
N ASN A 129 8.52 4.55 7.26
CA ASN A 129 9.75 4.16 6.56
C ASN A 129 9.41 3.56 5.18
N LEU A 130 8.45 2.64 5.13
CA LEU A 130 7.98 2.07 3.87
C LEU A 130 7.47 3.16 2.91
N ARG A 131 6.65 4.10 3.40
CA ARG A 131 6.14 5.19 2.57
C ARG A 131 7.26 6.09 2.03
N LEU A 132 8.24 6.43 2.88
CA LEU A 132 9.41 7.22 2.48
C LEU A 132 10.29 6.46 1.46
N LEU A 133 10.42 5.14 1.58
CA LEU A 133 11.12 4.32 0.58
C LEU A 133 10.45 4.42 -0.78
N VAL A 134 9.12 4.35 -0.83
CA VAL A 134 8.37 4.45 -2.10
C VAL A 134 8.47 5.87 -2.68
N ALA A 135 8.33 6.91 -1.84
CA ALA A 135 8.53 8.29 -2.27
C ALA A 135 9.96 8.52 -2.81
N GLY A 136 10.97 7.98 -2.13
CA GLY A 136 12.36 8.01 -2.57
C GLY A 136 12.58 7.32 -3.91
N GLN A 137 11.94 6.17 -4.14
CA GLN A 137 11.99 5.45 -5.42
C GLN A 137 11.38 6.27 -6.57
N ALA A 138 10.25 6.93 -6.34
CA ALA A 138 9.62 7.81 -7.33
C ALA A 138 10.52 9.02 -7.64
N LEU A 139 11.13 9.61 -6.62
CA LEU A 139 12.05 10.73 -6.78
C LEU A 139 13.36 10.34 -7.50
N SER A 140 13.84 9.10 -7.34
CA SER A 140 15.01 8.61 -8.10
C SER A 140 14.79 8.70 -9.61
N VAL A 141 13.58 8.40 -10.10
CA VAL A 141 13.26 8.54 -11.54
C VAL A 141 13.40 9.99 -12.00
N VAL A 142 12.97 10.95 -11.18
CA VAL A 142 13.10 12.39 -11.46
C VAL A 142 14.56 12.82 -11.47
N VAL A 143 15.36 12.33 -10.51
CA VAL A 143 16.79 12.60 -10.43
C VAL A 143 17.56 12.03 -11.61
N ASP A 144 17.26 10.79 -12.01
CA ASP A 144 17.90 10.15 -13.17
C ASP A 144 17.56 10.89 -14.47
N THR A 145 16.30 11.31 -14.62
CA THR A 145 15.84 12.14 -15.76
C THR A 145 16.54 13.50 -15.77
N ALA A 146 16.62 14.16 -14.61
CA ALA A 146 17.32 15.43 -14.46
C ALA A 146 18.80 15.33 -14.86
N ALA A 147 19.48 14.26 -14.44
CA ALA A 147 20.88 14.01 -14.77
C ALA A 147 21.08 13.79 -16.28
N ALA A 148 20.17 13.07 -16.93
CA ALA A 148 20.21 12.82 -18.37
C ALA A 148 19.95 14.11 -19.20
N ASP A 149 18.98 14.92 -18.79
CA ASP A 149 18.52 16.09 -19.54
C ASP A 149 19.35 17.35 -19.28
N SER A 150 20.08 17.42 -18.15
CA SER A 150 20.74 18.65 -17.67
C SER A 150 21.65 19.29 -18.72
N ALA A 151 22.53 18.52 -19.36
CA ALA A 151 23.49 19.05 -20.34
C ALA A 151 22.83 19.49 -21.66
N GLU A 152 21.67 18.92 -22.02
CA GLU A 152 20.90 19.33 -23.20
C GLU A 152 20.13 20.61 -22.91
N LEU A 153 19.44 20.67 -21.77
CA LEU A 153 18.70 21.87 -21.34
C LEU A 153 19.61 23.08 -21.21
N GLN A 154 20.79 22.91 -20.63
CA GLN A 154 21.78 23.99 -20.50
C GLN A 154 22.23 24.52 -21.87
N ARG A 155 22.51 23.62 -22.83
CA ARG A 155 22.90 24.02 -24.19
C ARG A 155 21.76 24.73 -24.92
N GLN A 156 20.52 24.28 -24.76
CA GLN A 156 19.36 24.93 -25.36
C GLN A 156 19.14 26.34 -24.80
N GLU A 157 19.28 26.51 -23.49
CA GLU A 157 19.20 27.81 -22.82
C GLU A 157 20.26 28.78 -23.35
N GLU A 158 21.53 28.35 -23.41
CA GLU A 158 22.64 29.17 -23.93
C GLU A 158 22.42 29.58 -25.39
N GLN A 159 21.89 28.68 -26.23
CA GLN A 159 21.56 28.99 -27.62
C GLN A 159 20.41 30.00 -27.74
N ILE A 160 19.39 29.88 -26.89
CA ILE A 160 18.26 30.82 -26.87
C ILE A 160 18.76 32.20 -26.40
N ASP A 161 19.61 32.26 -25.38
CA ASP A 161 20.18 33.50 -24.87
C ASP A 161 21.05 34.21 -25.91
N GLN A 162 21.89 33.48 -26.63
CA GLN A 162 22.67 34.02 -27.74
C GLN A 162 21.76 34.61 -28.83
N ARG A 163 20.65 33.94 -29.16
CA ARG A 163 19.69 34.42 -30.14
C ARG A 163 18.93 35.64 -29.65
N LEU A 164 18.50 35.67 -28.39
CA LEU A 164 17.81 36.82 -27.80
C LEU A 164 18.69 38.07 -27.73
N ALA A 165 20.02 37.91 -27.63
CA ALA A 165 20.98 39.01 -27.65
C ALA A 165 21.21 39.62 -29.05
N ALA A 166 20.75 38.99 -30.12
CA ALA A 166 20.93 39.52 -31.47
C ALA A 166 20.05 40.76 -31.73
N SER A 167 20.67 41.81 -32.27
CA SER A 167 20.07 43.14 -32.45
C SER A 167 18.96 43.20 -33.52
N ASP A 168 18.86 42.21 -34.39
CA ASP A 168 18.00 42.18 -35.57
C ASP A 168 16.77 41.25 -35.41
N LEU A 169 16.45 40.82 -34.18
CA LEU A 169 15.28 39.99 -33.93
C LEU A 169 13.96 40.76 -34.06
N GLY A 170 13.04 40.21 -34.87
CA GLY A 170 11.64 40.65 -34.88
C GLY A 170 10.91 40.29 -33.57
N ASP A 171 9.94 41.13 -33.18
CA ASP A 171 9.27 41.07 -31.88
C ASP A 171 8.50 39.76 -31.62
N GLU A 172 7.96 39.14 -32.67
CA GLU A 172 7.24 37.86 -32.54
C GLU A 172 8.21 36.70 -32.22
N LEU A 173 9.35 36.66 -32.90
CA LEU A 173 10.38 35.66 -32.64
C LEU A 173 10.99 35.83 -31.25
N ARG A 174 11.19 37.07 -30.80
CA ARG A 174 11.66 37.38 -29.44
C ARG A 174 10.70 36.80 -28.40
N ARG A 175 9.39 37.09 -28.52
CA ARG A 175 8.37 36.55 -27.61
C ARG A 175 8.34 35.02 -27.60
N SER A 176 8.48 34.37 -28.76
CA SER A 176 8.52 32.90 -28.84
C SER A 176 9.75 32.30 -28.14
N LEU A 177 10.93 32.92 -28.30
CA LEU A 177 12.16 32.48 -27.63
C LEU A 177 12.10 32.71 -26.11
N GLU A 178 11.53 33.83 -25.65
CA GLU A 178 11.31 34.10 -24.23
C GLU A 178 10.38 33.07 -23.59
N GLN A 179 9.29 32.70 -24.27
CA GLN A 179 8.41 31.62 -23.82
C GLN A 179 9.12 30.26 -23.78
N GLN A 180 9.95 29.97 -24.78
CA GLN A 180 10.74 28.75 -24.81
C GLN A 180 11.73 28.69 -23.63
N LYS A 181 12.41 29.81 -23.33
CA LYS A 181 13.29 29.93 -22.16
C LYS A 181 12.52 29.71 -20.86
N GLN A 182 11.36 30.33 -20.70
CA GLN A 182 10.53 30.16 -19.51
C GLN A 182 10.15 28.68 -19.26
N VAL A 183 9.90 27.90 -20.32
CA VAL A 183 9.64 26.46 -20.20
C VAL A 183 10.89 25.70 -19.77
N ILE A 184 12.06 26.03 -20.31
CA ILE A 184 13.34 25.41 -19.92
C ILE A 184 13.66 25.72 -18.45
N ASP A 185 13.55 26.98 -18.04
CA ASP A 185 13.79 27.42 -16.66
C ASP A 185 12.86 26.68 -15.69
N ALA A 186 11.57 26.55 -16.04
CA ALA A 186 10.61 25.80 -15.22
C ALA A 186 10.98 24.31 -15.09
N ARG A 187 11.47 23.69 -16.18
CA ARG A 187 11.93 22.29 -16.16
C ARG A 187 13.17 22.12 -15.27
N GLN A 188 14.18 22.98 -15.43
CA GLN A 188 15.38 22.96 -14.60
C GLN A 188 15.05 23.19 -13.11
N ALA A 189 14.15 24.14 -12.81
CA ALA A 189 13.68 24.38 -11.45
C ALA A 189 12.99 23.15 -10.85
N ALA A 190 12.14 22.46 -11.62
CA ALA A 190 11.49 21.22 -11.21
C ALA A 190 12.51 20.10 -10.94
N HIS A 191 13.55 19.97 -11.77
CA HIS A 191 14.65 19.03 -11.57
C HIS A 191 15.43 19.32 -10.28
N ALA A 192 15.82 20.58 -10.05
CA ALA A 192 16.53 20.99 -8.84
C ALA A 192 15.70 20.77 -7.57
N GLU A 193 14.39 20.99 -7.65
CA GLU A 193 13.47 20.72 -6.55
C GLU A 193 13.32 19.21 -6.27
N GLY A 194 13.23 18.38 -7.32
CA GLY A 194 13.23 16.92 -7.18
C GLY A 194 14.49 16.39 -6.48
N LEU A 195 15.67 16.94 -6.82
CA LEU A 195 16.94 16.63 -6.17
C LEU A 195 16.93 16.96 -4.67
N ARG A 196 16.52 18.18 -4.30
CA ARG A 196 16.40 18.60 -2.88
C ARG A 196 15.47 17.70 -2.09
N ARG A 197 14.33 17.32 -2.68
CA ARG A 197 13.37 16.41 -2.04
C ARG A 197 13.94 15.02 -1.86
N LYS A 198 14.65 14.49 -2.85
CA LYS A 198 15.31 13.18 -2.75
C LYS A 198 16.32 13.17 -1.60
N GLU A 199 17.14 14.22 -1.51
CA GLU A 199 18.10 14.38 -0.42
C GLU A 199 17.41 14.43 0.94
N HIS A 200 16.31 15.19 1.06
CA HIS A 200 15.52 15.23 2.29
C HIS A 200 15.00 13.83 2.66
N VAL A 201 14.35 13.11 1.72
CA VAL A 201 13.85 11.74 1.98
C VAL A 201 14.97 10.81 2.42
N ASP A 202 16.13 10.87 1.79
CA ASP A 202 17.28 10.02 2.16
C ASP A 202 17.78 10.34 3.57
N ALA A 203 17.81 11.61 3.96
CA ALA A 203 18.17 12.04 5.30
C ALA A 203 17.14 11.57 6.35
N GLU A 204 15.84 11.70 6.07
CA GLU A 204 14.76 11.21 6.93
C GLU A 204 14.86 9.69 7.13
N LEU A 205 15.09 8.97 6.04
CA LEU A 205 15.28 7.53 6.03
C LEU A 205 16.49 7.11 6.87
N ALA A 206 17.62 7.83 6.77
CA ALA A 206 18.81 7.56 7.57
C ALA A 206 18.58 7.88 9.06
N ARG A 207 17.85 8.96 9.37
CA ARG A 207 17.51 9.33 10.74
C ARG A 207 16.65 8.26 11.42
N ILE A 208 15.63 7.73 10.75
CA ILE A 208 14.76 6.66 11.30
C ILE A 208 15.60 5.41 11.61
N ASP A 209 16.53 5.03 10.72
CA ASP A 209 17.43 3.89 10.94
C ASP A 209 18.28 4.07 12.21
N GLN A 210 18.82 5.27 12.42
CA GLN A 210 19.62 5.62 13.59
C GLN A 210 18.78 5.64 14.88
N GLN A 211 17.57 6.19 14.84
CA GLN A 211 16.67 6.25 16.00
C GLN A 211 16.26 4.85 16.48
N ILE A 212 15.93 3.94 15.56
CA ILE A 212 15.58 2.56 15.90
C ILE A 212 16.81 1.82 16.47
N ALA A 213 18.00 2.06 15.91
CA ALA A 213 19.24 1.49 16.45
C ALA A 213 19.51 1.96 17.88
N LEU A 214 19.37 3.27 18.14
CA LEU A 214 19.54 3.84 19.48
C LEU A 214 18.57 3.23 20.50
N ILE A 215 17.29 3.12 20.16
CA ILE A 215 16.28 2.54 21.07
C ILE A 215 16.61 1.09 21.38
N ARG A 216 17.04 0.33 20.36
CA ARG A 216 17.48 -1.06 20.54
C ARG A 216 18.66 -1.13 21.52
N GLU A 217 19.66 -0.28 21.34
CA GLU A 217 20.83 -0.23 22.23
C GLU A 217 20.44 0.14 23.66
N GLN A 218 19.61 1.17 23.85
CA GLN A 218 19.13 1.59 25.17
C GLN A 218 18.32 0.49 25.87
N THR A 219 17.46 -0.21 25.13
CA THR A 219 16.65 -1.31 25.65
C THR A 219 17.53 -2.52 26.04
N LEU A 220 18.58 -2.82 25.27
CA LEU A 220 19.52 -3.90 25.59
C LEU A 220 20.40 -3.59 26.81
N LEU A 221 20.76 -2.33 27.00
CA LEU A 221 21.57 -1.87 28.12
C LEU A 221 20.80 -1.79 29.45
N ALA A 222 19.51 -2.17 29.46
CA ALA A 222 18.61 -2.03 30.61
C ALA A 222 18.68 -0.62 31.24
N THR A 223 18.88 0.38 30.38
CA THR A 223 19.06 1.78 30.80
C THR A 223 17.68 2.32 31.12
N ASP A 224 17.43 2.58 32.39
CA ASP A 224 16.31 3.35 32.97
C ASP A 224 15.06 3.58 32.07
N GLU A 225 13.90 3.10 32.53
CA GLU A 225 12.62 3.25 31.84
C GLU A 225 12.32 4.71 31.44
N GLU A 226 12.82 5.69 32.20
CA GLU A 226 12.69 7.13 31.89
C GLU A 226 13.47 7.55 30.62
N GLN A 227 14.67 7.00 30.40
CA GLN A 227 15.49 7.30 29.23
C GLN A 227 14.90 6.67 27.96
N ILE A 228 14.38 5.45 28.08
CA ILE A 228 13.65 4.75 27.02
C ILE A 228 12.41 5.57 26.61
N GLY A 229 11.62 6.03 27.59
CA GLY A 229 10.47 6.90 27.34
C GLY A 229 10.83 8.21 26.64
N THR A 230 11.95 8.84 27.01
CA THR A 230 12.43 10.08 26.36
C THR A 230 12.81 9.85 24.90
N ALA A 231 13.55 8.78 24.59
CA ALA A 231 13.91 8.42 23.22
C ALA A 231 12.67 8.11 22.35
N LEU A 232 11.69 7.43 22.94
CA LEU A 232 10.41 7.13 22.30
C LEU A 232 9.57 8.39 22.04
N ASN A 233 9.55 9.36 22.96
CA ASN A 233 8.86 10.63 22.75
C ASN A 233 9.51 11.47 21.63
N ALA A 234 10.84 11.53 21.60
CA ALA A 234 11.58 12.20 20.52
C ALA A 234 11.28 11.57 19.16
N LEU A 235 11.15 10.24 19.13
CA LEU A 235 10.75 9.47 17.97
C LEU A 235 9.33 9.81 17.50
N THR A 236 8.34 9.88 18.40
CA THR A 236 6.97 10.28 18.04
C THR A 236 6.92 11.70 17.46
N SER A 237 7.70 12.63 18.02
CA SER A 237 7.81 13.99 17.47
C SER A 237 8.40 14.00 16.06
N SER A 238 9.52 13.30 15.86
CA SER A 238 10.19 13.13 14.57
C SER A 238 9.29 12.47 13.53
N PHE A 239 8.51 11.45 13.94
CA PHE A 239 7.50 10.81 13.10
C PHE A 239 6.43 11.80 12.64
N ASN A 240 5.88 12.60 13.56
CA ASN A 240 4.82 13.56 13.23
C ASN A 240 5.32 14.65 12.28
N GLU A 241 6.59 15.03 12.37
CA GLU A 241 7.22 15.97 11.44
C GLU A 241 7.40 15.36 10.04
N ALA A 242 8.01 14.17 9.95
CA ALA A 242 8.20 13.48 8.68
C ALA A 242 6.87 13.10 7.99
N SER A 243 5.87 12.69 8.77
CA SER A 243 4.52 12.40 8.28
C SER A 243 3.83 13.66 7.74
N ARG A 244 3.93 14.79 8.46
CA ARG A 244 3.40 16.09 7.98
C ARG A 244 4.08 16.54 6.69
N TRP A 245 5.41 16.46 6.64
CA TRP A 245 6.17 16.79 5.44
C TRP A 245 5.75 15.90 4.26
N LEU A 246 5.67 14.59 4.45
CA LEU A 246 5.27 13.66 3.40
C LEU A 246 3.84 13.92 2.89
N ASN A 247 2.93 14.30 3.78
CA ASN A 247 1.56 14.64 3.42
C ASN A 247 1.47 15.98 2.66
N ASP A 248 2.25 16.98 3.04
CA ASP A 248 2.37 18.25 2.30
C ASP A 248 2.91 18.03 0.87
N GLN A 249 3.81 17.06 0.71
CA GLN A 249 4.35 16.71 -0.61
C GLN A 249 3.42 15.80 -1.45
N ARG A 250 2.28 15.34 -0.90
CA ARG A 250 1.36 14.41 -1.59
C ARG A 250 0.80 14.98 -2.89
N ASP A 251 0.44 16.27 -2.90
CA ASP A 251 -0.14 16.94 -4.07
C ASP A 251 0.83 16.97 -5.26
N LEU A 252 2.14 16.88 -5.00
CA LEU A 252 3.19 16.89 -6.01
C LEU A 252 3.70 15.49 -6.35
N LEU A 253 3.60 14.55 -5.42
CA LEU A 253 3.95 13.13 -5.63
C LEU A 253 2.83 12.34 -6.31
N GLY A 254 1.59 12.86 -6.34
CA GLY A 254 0.53 12.67 -7.35
C GLY A 254 0.02 11.26 -7.69
N VAL A 255 0.70 10.18 -7.30
CA VAL A 255 0.50 8.83 -7.83
C VAL A 255 0.48 7.76 -6.72
N LEU A 256 0.96 8.10 -5.53
CA LEU A 256 0.95 7.20 -4.40
C LEU A 256 -0.19 7.65 -3.49
N GLU A 257 -1.33 6.96 -3.53
CA GLU A 257 -2.38 7.08 -2.49
C GLU A 257 -1.83 6.59 -1.14
N LEU A 258 -0.95 7.40 -0.56
CA LEU A 258 -0.35 7.20 0.75
C LEU A 258 -1.37 7.64 1.81
N ASN A 259 -2.42 6.83 1.96
CA ASN A 259 -3.51 7.10 2.90
C ASN A 259 -3.01 7.25 4.35
N GLU A 260 -3.60 8.18 5.09
CA GLU A 260 -3.06 8.76 6.33
C GLU A 260 -3.18 7.88 7.59
N GLN A 261 -4.06 6.88 7.59
CA GLN A 261 -4.31 6.00 8.74
C GLN A 261 -4.32 4.54 8.31
N GLN A 262 -3.16 3.90 8.37
CA GLN A 262 -3.02 2.49 8.01
C GLN A 262 -2.13 1.78 9.02
N SER A 263 -2.66 0.68 9.57
CA SER A 263 -1.95 -0.22 10.47
C SER A 263 -1.11 -1.20 9.66
N LEU A 264 0.05 -1.57 10.19
CA LEU A 264 0.83 -2.67 9.64
C LEU A 264 0.05 -3.99 9.80
N PRO A 265 0.25 -4.94 8.87
CA PRO A 265 -0.24 -6.28 9.08
C PRO A 265 0.39 -6.87 10.34
N ARG A 266 -0.41 -7.55 11.17
CA ARG A 266 0.03 -8.08 12.47
C ARG A 266 1.27 -8.97 12.38
N TYR A 267 1.46 -9.68 11.26
CA TYR A 267 2.60 -10.58 11.07
C TYR A 267 3.94 -9.86 10.87
N VAL A 268 3.95 -8.57 10.50
CA VAL A 268 5.19 -7.83 10.21
C VAL A 268 6.03 -7.66 11.49
N LEU A 269 5.35 -7.42 12.61
CA LEU A 269 5.98 -7.20 13.92
C LEU A 269 5.86 -8.40 14.88
N GLN A 270 5.25 -9.50 14.48
CA GLN A 270 5.15 -10.73 15.28
C GLN A 270 6.32 -11.70 15.03
N GLU A 271 6.73 -12.43 16.07
CA GLU A 271 7.64 -13.56 15.92
C GLU A 271 7.07 -14.61 14.96
N GLY A 272 7.86 -14.98 13.95
CA GLY A 272 7.46 -15.94 12.91
C GLY A 272 7.23 -15.35 11.51
N GLY A 273 7.18 -14.01 11.39
CA GLY A 273 6.99 -13.34 10.09
C GLY A 273 5.65 -13.70 9.45
N LYS A 274 5.51 -13.46 8.13
CA LYS A 274 4.31 -13.85 7.39
C LYS A 274 4.03 -15.34 7.66
N PRO A 275 2.84 -15.72 8.16
CA PRO A 275 2.53 -17.13 8.37
C PRO A 275 2.74 -17.82 7.03
N ALA A 276 3.67 -18.78 6.96
CA ALA A 276 3.84 -19.61 5.78
C ALA A 276 2.44 -20.07 5.42
N ALA A 277 1.97 -19.68 4.22
CA ALA A 277 0.65 -20.06 3.72
C ALA A 277 0.59 -21.56 3.93
N ARG A 278 -0.17 -22.00 4.95
CA ARG A 278 -0.17 -23.38 5.41
C ARG A 278 -0.34 -24.20 4.15
N GLU A 279 0.65 -25.07 3.90
CA GLU A 279 0.66 -25.99 2.78
C GLU A 279 -0.78 -26.39 2.51
N ALA A 280 -1.29 -25.95 1.35
CA ALA A 280 -2.58 -26.31 0.86
C ALA A 280 -2.67 -27.83 1.07
N VAL A 281 -3.53 -28.20 2.02
CA VAL A 281 -3.61 -29.54 2.61
C VAL A 281 -3.51 -30.56 1.49
N LYS A 282 -2.35 -31.19 1.35
CA LYS A 282 -2.27 -32.51 0.75
C LYS A 282 -3.04 -33.39 1.71
N HIS A 283 -4.29 -33.72 1.34
CA HIS A 283 -4.93 -35.04 1.40
C HIS A 283 -6.43 -34.90 1.06
#